data_AF-A0A7X7FR31-F1
#
_entry.id   AF-A0A7X7FR31-F1
#
_cell.length_a   1.000
_cell.length_b   1.000
_cell.length_c   1.000
_cell.angle_alpha   90.00
_cell.angle_beta   90.00
_cell.angle_gamma   90.00
#
_symmetry.space_group_name_H-M   'P 1'
#
loop_
_entity.id
_entity.type
_entity.pdbx_description
1 polymer ?
#
loop_
_entity_poly.entity_id
_entity_poly.type
_entity_poly.pdbx_seq_one_letter_code
_entity_poly.pdbx_strand_id
1 'polypeptide(L)' 'MLRFWALPVAPDFDIDGDVDEEDSVTFASCASGPGIAHPGTEDCDQADFDQDMDVDQSDFAIFQRCYSGTNNPADPDCAG' A
#
# COMPACT_ATOMS: atom_id res chain seq x y z
N MET A 1 -17.98 15.27 -18.17
CA MET A 1 -17.00 14.23 -17.80
C MET A 1 -16.01 14.86 -16.84
N LEU A 2 -16.24 14.75 -15.54
CA LEU A 2 -15.34 15.28 -14.54
C LEU A 2 -14.18 14.30 -14.38
N ARG A 3 -12.96 14.74 -14.69
CA ARG A 3 -11.74 14.04 -14.31
C ARG A 3 -11.56 14.28 -12.81
N PHE A 4 -11.99 13.32 -12.00
CA PHE A 4 -11.65 13.27 -10.60
C PHE A 4 -10.20 12.82 -10.53
N TRP A 5 -9.30 13.73 -10.19
CA TRP A 5 -8.03 13.32 -9.64
C TRP A 5 -8.39 12.72 -8.29
N ALA A 6 -8.30 11.39 -8.16
CA ALA A 6 -8.42 10.74 -6.87
C ALA A 6 -7.40 11.42 -5.94
N LEU A 7 -7.81 11.72 -4.71
CA LEU A 7 -6.84 12.14 -3.69
C LEU A 7 -5.79 11.02 -3.60
N PRO A 8 -4.52 11.34 -3.35
CA PRO A 8 -3.51 10.30 -3.14
C PRO A 8 -4.01 9.35 -2.05
N VAL A 9 -4.21 8.08 -2.41
CA VAL A 9 -4.58 7.01 -1.49
C VAL A 9 -3.30 6.27 -1.15
N ALA A 10 -2.96 6.13 0.12
CA ALA A 10 -1.98 5.12 0.50
C ALA A 10 -2.75 3.80 0.73
N PRO A 11 -2.31 2.64 0.20
CA PRO A 11 -1.07 2.39 -0.53
C PRO A 11 -1.25 2.11 -2.04
N ASP A 12 -1.57 3.16 -2.80
CA ASP A 12 -1.56 3.18 -4.28
C ASP A 12 -0.13 3.49 -4.76
N PHE A 13 0.64 2.44 -5.04
CA PHE A 13 2.05 2.53 -5.42
C PHE A 13 2.26 2.91 -6.88
N ASP A 14 1.32 2.56 -7.77
CA ASP A 14 1.42 2.86 -9.21
C ASP A 14 0.68 4.15 -9.63
N ILE A 15 -0.04 4.76 -8.70
CA ILE A 15 -0.66 6.09 -8.75
C ILE A 15 -1.80 6.14 -9.78
N ASP A 16 -2.60 5.08 -9.82
CA ASP A 16 -3.74 4.99 -10.73
C ASP A 16 -5.11 5.30 -10.08
N GLY A 17 -5.12 5.42 -8.74
CA GLY A 17 -6.27 5.82 -7.94
C GLY A 17 -7.07 4.67 -7.33
N ASP A 18 -6.65 3.42 -7.52
CA ASP A 18 -7.13 2.28 -6.77
C ASP A 18 -6.02 1.53 -6.03
N VAL A 19 -6.38 0.47 -5.31
CA VAL A 19 -5.42 -0.41 -4.66
C VAL A 19 -5.76 -1.83 -5.07
N ASP A 20 -4.86 -2.47 -5.81
CA ASP A 20 -5.16 -3.74 -6.47
C ASP A 20 -3.97 -4.73 -6.55
N GLU A 21 -3.97 -5.62 -7.56
CA GLU A 21 -2.95 -6.66 -7.69
C GLU A 21 -1.56 -6.05 -7.96
N GLU A 22 -1.48 -4.99 -8.75
CA GLU A 22 -0.25 -4.29 -9.10
C GLU A 22 0.41 -3.70 -7.84
N ASP A 23 -0.36 -3.10 -6.95
CA ASP A 23 0.13 -2.62 -5.65
C ASP A 23 0.58 -3.77 -4.73
N SER A 24 -0.15 -4.89 -4.77
CA SER A 24 0.18 -6.06 -3.98
C SER A 24 1.53 -6.67 -4.38
N VAL A 25 1.93 -6.55 -5.65
CA VAL A 25 3.25 -6.98 -6.12
C VAL A 25 4.35 -6.12 -5.50
N THR A 26 4.15 -4.79 -5.43
CA THR A 26 5.09 -3.87 -4.77
C THR A 26 5.18 -4.16 -3.28
N PHE A 27 4.05 -4.28 -2.58
CA PHE A 27 4.01 -4.66 -1.17
C PHE A 27 4.73 -6.00 -0.91
N ALA A 28 4.43 -7.03 -1.70
CA ALA A 28 5.02 -8.36 -1.55
C ALA A 28 6.53 -8.40 -1.84
N SER A 29 7.04 -7.44 -2.61
CA SER A 29 8.49 -7.32 -2.86
C SER A 29 9.27 -6.88 -1.61
N CYS A 30 8.58 -6.22 -0.67
CA CYS A 30 9.12 -5.75 0.59
C CYS A 30 8.83 -6.66 1.77
N ALA A 31 7.82 -7.53 1.64
CA ALA A 31 7.37 -8.44 2.68
C ALA A 31 8.52 -9.20 3.33
N SER A 32 8.64 -9.01 4.65
CA SER A 32 9.57 -9.68 5.53
C SER A 32 8.78 -10.41 6.62
N GLY A 33 9.42 -10.66 7.76
CA GLY A 33 8.76 -11.21 8.94
C GLY A 33 8.93 -10.26 10.13
N PRO A 34 8.17 -10.45 11.21
CA PRO A 34 8.25 -9.58 12.37
C PRO A 34 9.68 -9.52 12.92
N GLY A 35 10.19 -8.31 13.10
CA GLY A 35 11.56 -7.96 13.48
C GLY A 35 12.63 -8.19 12.42
N ILE A 36 12.26 -8.48 11.16
CA ILE A 36 13.19 -8.71 10.05
C ILE A 36 13.18 -7.49 9.14
N ALA A 37 14.23 -6.69 9.24
CA ALA A 37 14.32 -5.44 8.51
C ALA A 37 14.11 -5.62 6.99
N HIS A 38 13.27 -4.77 6.40
CA HIS A 38 13.09 -4.72 4.95
C HIS A 38 14.37 -4.16 4.27
N PRO A 39 14.52 -4.28 2.93
CA PRO A 39 15.73 -3.87 2.21
C PRO A 39 16.07 -2.36 2.22
N GLY A 40 15.27 -1.50 2.85
CA GLY A 40 15.45 -0.04 2.89
C GLY A 40 15.41 0.65 1.52
N THR A 41 14.66 0.09 0.56
CA THR A 41 14.35 0.79 -0.70
C THR A 41 13.21 1.77 -0.47
N GLU A 42 13.09 2.78 -1.33
CA GLU A 42 12.01 3.77 -1.24
C GLU A 42 10.61 3.13 -1.23
N ASP A 43 10.39 2.07 -2.02
CA ASP A 43 9.12 1.32 -2.03
C ASP A 43 8.87 0.61 -0.70
N CYS A 44 9.91 0.09 -0.04
CA CYS A 44 9.76 -0.61 1.22
C CYS A 44 9.62 0.34 2.41
N ASP A 45 10.27 1.51 2.36
CA ASP A 45 10.01 2.60 3.31
C ASP A 45 8.55 3.09 3.21
N GLN A 46 7.95 3.02 2.01
CA GLN A 46 6.53 3.35 1.82
C GLN A 46 5.59 2.21 2.25
N ALA A 47 6.03 0.95 2.16
CA ALA A 47 5.25 -0.23 2.56
C ALA A 47 5.31 -0.54 4.07
N ASP A 48 6.25 0.06 4.82
CA ASP A 48 6.34 0.05 6.29
C ASP A 48 5.37 1.10 6.86
N PHE A 49 4.10 0.70 6.99
CA PHE A 49 3.01 1.58 7.36
C PHE A 49 2.97 1.87 8.87
N ASP A 50 3.46 0.95 9.71
CA ASP A 50 3.51 1.14 11.16
C ASP A 50 4.86 1.64 11.71
N GLN A 51 5.84 1.81 10.82
CA GLN A 51 7.14 2.47 11.03
C GLN A 51 8.05 1.71 12.00
N ASP A 52 8.06 0.38 11.92
CA ASP A 52 8.89 -0.47 12.78
C ASP A 52 10.12 -1.08 12.07
N MET A 53 10.36 -0.66 10.82
CA MET A 53 11.44 -1.07 9.91
C MET A 53 11.30 -2.48 9.33
N ASP A 54 10.15 -3.12 9.46
CA ASP A 54 9.82 -4.32 8.70
C ASP A 54 8.53 -4.15 7.89
N VAL A 55 8.21 -5.12 7.03
CA VAL A 55 6.95 -5.12 6.26
C VAL A 55 6.31 -6.46 6.51
N ASP A 56 5.39 -6.52 7.47
CA ASP A 56 4.85 -7.76 7.99
C ASP A 56 3.31 -7.83 7.95
N GLN A 57 2.72 -8.62 8.84
CA GLN A 57 1.27 -8.79 8.93
C GLN A 57 0.54 -7.53 9.44
N SER A 58 1.22 -6.67 10.19
CA SER A 58 0.69 -5.39 10.68
C SER A 58 0.51 -4.41 9.53
N ASP A 59 1.49 -4.32 8.63
CA ASP A 59 1.40 -3.53 7.40
C ASP A 59 0.35 -4.11 6.45
N PHE A 60 0.31 -5.44 6.31
CA PHE A 60 -0.71 -6.10 5.50
C PHE A 60 -2.13 -5.84 6.04
N ALA A 61 -2.29 -5.68 7.36
CA ALA A 61 -3.56 -5.33 7.98
C ALA A 61 -4.04 -3.92 7.62
N ILE A 62 -3.12 -3.01 7.24
CA ILE A 62 -3.43 -1.68 6.72
C ILE A 62 -3.70 -1.77 5.21
N PHE A 63 -2.79 -2.39 4.44
CA PHE A 63 -2.94 -2.59 2.99
C PHE A 63 -4.31 -3.17 2.61
N GLN A 64 -4.72 -4.26 3.26
CA GLN A 64 -5.95 -4.97 2.90
C GLN A 64 -7.25 -4.16 3.12
N ARG A 65 -7.20 -3.08 3.92
CA ARG A 65 -8.37 -2.19 4.10
C ARG A 65 -8.61 -1.32 2.88
N CYS A 66 -7.54 -1.01 2.16
CA CYS A 66 -7.55 -0.14 1.01
C CYS A 66 -7.81 -0.89 -0.29
N TYR A 67 -7.52 -2.20 -0.32
CA TYR A 67 -7.72 -3.04 -1.50
C TYR A 67 -9.17 -2.96 -2.02
N SER A 68 -9.32 -2.31 -3.17
CA SER A 68 -10.59 -2.02 -3.81
C SER A 68 -10.74 -2.76 -5.14
N GLY A 69 -9.62 -3.18 -5.73
CA GLY A 69 -9.52 -3.89 -7.01
C GLY A 69 -9.50 -2.96 -8.22
N THR A 70 -9.01 -3.48 -9.34
CA THR A 70 -8.75 -2.71 -10.56
C THR A 70 -9.95 -1.93 -11.08
N ASN A 71 -9.73 -0.67 -11.42
CA ASN A 71 -10.71 0.35 -11.82
C ASN A 71 -11.78 0.67 -10.77
N ASN A 72 -11.51 0.42 -9.48
CA ASN A 72 -12.42 0.78 -8.39
C ASN A 72 -11.69 1.68 -7.40
N PRO A 73 -11.94 3.00 -7.41
CA PRO A 73 -11.22 3.93 -6.55
C PRO A 73 -11.24 3.50 -5.09
N ALA A 74 -10.06 3.47 -4.47
CA ALA A 74 -9.92 3.14 -3.08
C ALA A 74 -10.51 4.26 -2.19
N ASP A 75 -10.98 3.89 -0.99
CA ASP A 75 -11.45 4.88 -0.01
C ASP A 75 -10.23 5.65 0.53
N PRO A 76 -10.15 6.99 0.37
CA PRO A 76 -9.00 7.76 0.82
C PRO A 76 -8.75 7.69 2.33
N ASP A 77 -9.74 7.27 3.13
CA ASP A 77 -9.63 7.12 4.58
C ASP A 77 -9.41 5.64 5.02
N CYS A 78 -9.15 4.71 4.08
CA CYS A 78 -9.04 3.27 4.34
C CYS A 78 -7.90 2.87 5.29
N ALA A 79 -6.80 3.64 5.31
CA ALA A 79 -5.61 3.34 6.11
C ALA A 79 -5.78 3.72 7.59
N GLY A 80 -6.69 4.65 7.91
CA GLY A 80 -7.00 5.12 9.27
C GLY A 80 -6.32 6.41 9.69
#